data_AF-A0A0N0E9E7-F1
#
_entry.id   AF-A0A0N0E9E7-F1
#
_cell.length_a   1.000
_cell.length_b   1.000
_cell.length_c   1.000
_cell.angle_alpha   90.00
_cell.angle_beta   90.00
_cell.angle_gamma   90.00
#
_symmetry.space_group_name_H-M   'P 1'
#
loop_
_entity.id
_entity.type
_entity.pdbx_description
1 polymer ?
#
loop_
_entity_poly.entity_id
_entity_poly.type
_entity_poly.pdbx_seq_one_letter_code
_entity_poly.pdbx_strand_id
1 'polypeptide(L)'
;MREKKEGFPTEKDFFYVVCFLVISLIFVISGRLADNVQVVAYIGFAGTIVSILLAVIAIIYSFYQSSTYENATHKLDVSASKIEQITNELSKVSGISGNVEDLKRTVDVINSMVSNIEANIYDQLNIKPNKCHSYGNMNFQSHNSDHIKSEDVEFSYNKEYFTKVASNLTVLAAVVVVWIQKADKYKVNFNIKDCTRFFLEYVMFEERDTSRFLGIENAINGLLIAYEHLFFFDLKKVDNSEFEVRSFNKHFAEVIDEGQTQISLLEEHFNEMDKLIKRNKY
;
A
#
# COMPACT_ATOMS: atom_id res chain seq x y z
N MET A 1 -73.21 -0.77 -7.13
CA MET A 1 -72.40 -1.30 -8.25
C MET A 1 -70.96 -1.39 -7.76
N ARG A 2 -70.41 -2.60 -7.61
CA ARG A 2 -69.00 -2.79 -7.24
C ARG A 2 -68.21 -2.94 -8.53
N GLU A 3 -67.38 -1.94 -8.84
CA GLU A 3 -66.41 -2.04 -9.93
C GLU A 3 -65.38 -3.12 -9.59
N LYS A 4 -65.30 -4.12 -10.46
CA LYS A 4 -64.30 -5.19 -10.40
C LYS A 4 -63.02 -4.60 -11.00
N LYS A 5 -62.01 -4.32 -10.16
CA LYS A 5 -60.68 -3.96 -10.64
C LYS A 5 -60.11 -5.16 -11.40
N GLU A 6 -60.02 -5.04 -12.72
CA GLU A 6 -59.29 -5.99 -13.55
C GLU A 6 -57.80 -5.86 -13.23
N GLY A 7 -57.28 -6.79 -12.44
CA GLY A 7 -55.85 -6.91 -12.19
C GLY A 7 -55.15 -7.35 -13.46
N PHE A 8 -54.13 -6.61 -13.89
CA PHE A 8 -53.25 -7.01 -14.98
C PHE A 8 -52.72 -8.44 -14.74
N PRO A 9 -52.65 -9.31 -15.78
CA PRO A 9 -52.14 -10.67 -15.63
C PRO A 9 -50.72 -10.64 -15.07
N THR A 10 -50.43 -11.56 -14.15
CA THR A 10 -49.09 -11.74 -13.58
C THR A 10 -48.10 -12.10 -14.69
N GLU A 11 -46.81 -11.77 -14.55
CA GLU A 11 -45.77 -12.05 -15.58
C GLU A 11 -45.78 -13.51 -16.07
N LYS A 12 -46.15 -14.45 -15.18
CA LYS A 12 -46.30 -15.87 -15.49
C LYS A 12 -47.49 -16.15 -16.41
N ASP A 13 -48.63 -15.48 -16.19
CA ASP A 13 -49.84 -15.65 -17.02
C ASP A 13 -49.61 -15.11 -18.43
N PHE A 14 -48.85 -14.02 -18.56
CA PHE A 14 -48.42 -13.50 -19.86
C PHE A 14 -47.55 -14.51 -20.61
N PHE A 15 -46.59 -15.16 -19.94
CA PHE A 15 -45.77 -16.20 -20.55
C PHE A 15 -46.61 -17.39 -21.05
N TYR A 16 -47.58 -17.86 -20.26
CA TYR A 16 -48.47 -18.95 -20.66
C TYR A 16 -49.33 -18.59 -21.87
N VAL A 17 -49.89 -17.37 -21.91
CA VAL A 17 -50.71 -16.90 -23.03
C VAL A 17 -49.87 -16.77 -24.31
N VAL A 18 -48.64 -16.23 -24.21
CA VAL A 18 -47.72 -16.12 -25.35
C VAL A 18 -47.30 -17.50 -25.86
N CYS A 19 -46.93 -18.43 -24.97
CA CYS A 19 -46.60 -19.80 -25.38
C CYS A 19 -47.76 -20.50 -26.07
N PHE A 20 -48.99 -20.36 -25.56
CA PHE A 20 -50.17 -20.94 -26.18
C PHE A 20 -50.43 -20.36 -27.58
N LEU A 21 -50.25 -19.04 -27.75
CA LEU A 21 -50.40 -18.37 -29.04
C LEU A 21 -49.36 -18.84 -30.06
N VAL A 22 -48.10 -19.00 -29.64
CA VAL A 22 -47.02 -19.50 -30.50
C VAL A 22 -47.29 -20.96 -30.94
N ILE A 23 -47.75 -21.82 -30.02
CA ILE A 23 -48.09 -23.21 -30.36
C ILE A 23 -49.25 -23.26 -31.36
N SER A 24 -50.29 -22.45 -31.14
CA SER A 24 -51.44 -22.37 -32.05
C SER A 24 -51.02 -21.88 -33.44
N LEU A 25 -50.14 -20.88 -33.51
CA LEU A 25 -49.59 -20.36 -34.76
C LEU A 25 -48.82 -21.45 -35.54
N ILE A 26 -47.96 -22.20 -34.86
CA ILE A 26 -47.20 -23.29 -35.47
C ILE A 26 -48.14 -24.35 -36.05
N PHE A 27 -49.23 -24.67 -35.35
CA PHE A 27 -50.23 -25.64 -35.81
C PHE A 27 -50.93 -25.18 -37.11
N VAL A 28 -51.33 -23.91 -37.17
CA VAL A 28 -51.99 -23.33 -38.35
C VAL A 28 -51.04 -23.27 -39.55
N ILE A 29 -49.80 -22.85 -39.32
CA ILE A 29 -48.77 -22.80 -40.37
C ILE A 29 -48.44 -24.21 -40.85
N SER A 30 -48.24 -25.16 -39.94
CA SER A 30 -47.91 -26.55 -40.30
C SER A 30 -49.02 -27.21 -41.11
N GLY A 31 -50.29 -27.01 -40.75
CA GLY A 31 -51.42 -27.55 -41.50
C GLY A 31 -51.58 -26.97 -42.91
N ARG A 32 -51.24 -25.69 -43.10
CA ARG A 32 -51.39 -25.01 -44.41
C ARG A 32 -50.18 -25.19 -45.34
N LEU A 33 -49.00 -25.42 -44.77
CA LEU A 33 -47.73 -25.48 -45.51
C LEU A 33 -47.25 -26.91 -45.78
N ALA A 34 -47.90 -27.92 -45.18
CA ALA A 34 -47.62 -29.34 -45.40
C ALA A 34 -47.77 -29.76 -46.88
N ASP A 35 -48.66 -29.11 -47.63
CA ASP A 35 -48.91 -29.45 -49.04
C ASP A 35 -47.78 -29.02 -49.99
N ASN A 36 -46.82 -28.21 -49.54
CA ASN A 36 -45.69 -27.74 -50.36
C ASN A 36 -44.37 -28.40 -49.96
N VAL A 37 -44.02 -29.47 -50.68
CA VAL A 37 -42.81 -30.29 -50.46
C VAL A 37 -41.51 -29.48 -50.43
N GLN A 38 -41.41 -28.41 -51.23
CA GLN A 38 -40.19 -27.59 -51.27
C GLN A 38 -40.02 -26.78 -49.98
N VAL A 39 -41.11 -26.23 -49.45
CA VAL A 39 -41.07 -25.43 -48.22
C VAL A 39 -40.78 -26.31 -47.01
N VAL A 40 -41.37 -27.51 -46.97
CA VAL A 40 -41.08 -28.51 -45.92
C VAL A 40 -39.60 -28.92 -45.94
N ALA A 41 -39.00 -29.08 -47.13
CA ALA A 41 -37.58 -29.41 -47.27
C ALA A 41 -36.66 -28.27 -46.77
N TYR A 42 -36.98 -27.01 -47.05
CA TYR A 42 -36.21 -25.86 -46.53
C TYR A 42 -36.34 -25.71 -45.01
N ILE A 43 -37.53 -25.93 -44.44
CA ILE A 43 -37.73 -25.93 -42.99
C ILE A 43 -36.92 -27.06 -42.33
N GLY A 44 -36.92 -28.27 -42.91
CA GLY A 44 -36.14 -29.40 -42.41
C GLY A 44 -34.64 -29.11 -42.44
N PHE A 45 -34.14 -28.53 -43.53
CA PHE A 45 -32.74 -28.11 -43.65
C PHE A 45 -32.37 -27.01 -42.64
N ALA A 46 -33.19 -25.97 -42.51
CA ALA A 46 -32.99 -24.92 -41.51
C ALA A 46 -33.00 -25.50 -40.08
N GLY A 47 -33.87 -26.47 -39.79
CA GLY A 47 -33.90 -27.19 -38.53
C GLY A 47 -32.59 -27.92 -38.20
N THR A 48 -31.95 -28.54 -39.20
CA THR A 48 -30.64 -29.18 -39.00
C THR A 48 -29.53 -28.17 -38.69
N ILE A 49 -29.51 -27.03 -39.37
CA ILE A 49 -28.53 -25.96 -39.10
C ILE A 49 -28.72 -25.39 -37.70
N VAL A 50 -29.97 -25.12 -37.30
CA VAL A 50 -30.28 -24.63 -35.94
C VAL A 50 -29.88 -25.65 -34.89
N SER A 51 -30.07 -26.95 -35.13
CA SER A 51 -29.64 -28.02 -34.22
C SER A 51 -28.12 -28.05 -34.04
N ILE A 52 -27.36 -27.93 -35.14
CA ILE A 52 -25.90 -27.85 -35.10
C ILE A 52 -25.44 -26.60 -34.33
N LEU A 53 -26.04 -25.44 -34.59
CA LEU A 53 -25.70 -24.20 -33.89
C LEU A 53 -25.98 -24.28 -32.38
N LEU A 54 -27.12 -24.85 -31.97
CA LEU A 54 -27.42 -25.06 -30.56
C LEU A 54 -26.45 -26.02 -29.89
N ALA A 55 -26.03 -27.09 -30.58
CA ALA A 55 -25.01 -28.01 -30.09
C ALA A 55 -23.66 -27.30 -29.90
N VAL A 56 -23.25 -26.45 -30.85
CA VAL A 56 -22.01 -25.66 -30.74
C VAL A 56 -22.08 -24.68 -29.58
N ILE A 57 -23.20 -23.96 -29.41
CA ILE A 57 -23.40 -23.05 -28.26
C ILE A 57 -23.32 -23.82 -26.93
N ALA A 58 -23.90 -25.01 -26.86
CA ALA A 58 -23.83 -25.86 -25.67
C ALA A 58 -22.39 -26.32 -25.38
N ILE A 59 -21.61 -26.66 -26.40
CA ILE A 59 -20.18 -27.00 -26.27
C ILE A 59 -19.39 -25.78 -25.78
N ILE A 60 -19.60 -24.60 -26.37
CA ILE A 60 -18.95 -23.35 -25.95
C ILE A 60 -19.28 -23.03 -24.49
N TYR A 61 -20.55 -23.14 -24.09
CA TYR A 61 -20.97 -22.90 -22.72
C TYR A 61 -20.37 -23.92 -21.75
N SER A 62 -20.33 -25.20 -22.13
CA SER A 62 -19.67 -26.26 -21.36
C SER A 62 -18.17 -25.98 -21.21
N PHE A 63 -17.51 -25.47 -22.25
CA PHE A 63 -16.10 -25.11 -22.22
C PHE A 63 -15.85 -23.86 -21.36
N TYR A 64 -16.67 -22.82 -21.49
CA TYR A 64 -16.59 -21.61 -20.67
C TYR A 64 -16.85 -21.90 -19.20
N GLN A 65 -17.83 -22.77 -18.92
CA GLN A 65 -18.11 -23.28 -17.60
C GLN A 65 -16.91 -24.10 -17.10
N SER A 66 -16.39 -25.04 -17.88
CA SER A 66 -15.24 -25.86 -17.45
C SER A 66 -13.98 -25.01 -17.20
N SER A 67 -13.71 -23.99 -18.02
CA SER A 67 -12.58 -23.07 -17.82
C SER A 67 -12.76 -22.15 -16.61
N THR A 68 -13.97 -21.67 -16.36
CA THR A 68 -14.27 -20.87 -15.16
C THR A 68 -14.23 -21.74 -13.90
N TYR A 69 -14.69 -22.98 -13.98
CA TYR A 69 -14.64 -23.95 -12.88
C TYR A 69 -13.23 -24.46 -12.61
N GLU A 70 -12.37 -24.66 -13.61
CA GLU A 70 -10.95 -24.97 -13.38
C GLU A 70 -10.25 -23.82 -12.64
N ASN A 71 -10.49 -22.57 -13.03
CA ASN A 71 -9.90 -21.41 -12.37
C ASN A 71 -10.43 -21.20 -10.94
N ALA A 72 -11.71 -21.46 -10.70
CA ALA A 72 -12.29 -21.41 -9.35
C ALA A 72 -11.80 -22.57 -8.48
N THR A 73 -11.76 -23.79 -9.02
CA THR A 73 -11.31 -25.00 -8.33
C THR A 73 -9.83 -24.91 -8.01
N HIS A 74 -8.98 -24.46 -8.94
CA HIS A 74 -7.55 -24.22 -8.70
C HIS A 74 -7.33 -23.16 -7.61
N LYS A 75 -8.13 -22.10 -7.57
CA LYS A 75 -8.07 -21.10 -6.48
C LYS A 75 -8.51 -21.69 -5.14
N LEU A 76 -9.54 -22.55 -5.13
CA LEU A 76 -9.99 -23.25 -3.93
C LEU A 76 -8.96 -24.28 -3.45
N ASP A 77 -8.29 -24.99 -4.36
CA ASP A 77 -7.23 -25.96 -4.04
C ASP A 77 -6.00 -25.25 -3.45
N VAL A 78 -5.61 -24.12 -4.04
CA VAL A 78 -4.54 -23.27 -3.49
C VAL A 78 -4.91 -22.71 -2.12
N SER A 79 -6.16 -22.30 -1.92
CA SER A 79 -6.65 -21.85 -0.61
C SER A 79 -6.73 -22.98 0.42
N ALA A 80 -7.18 -24.17 0.03
CA ALA A 80 -7.25 -25.34 0.90
C ALA A 80 -5.85 -25.83 1.29
N SER A 81 -4.90 -25.86 0.35
CA SER A 81 -3.49 -26.17 0.59
C SER A 81 -2.84 -25.16 1.55
N LYS A 82 -3.14 -23.86 1.41
CA LYS A 82 -2.69 -22.83 2.37
C LYS A 82 -3.31 -23.02 3.76
N ILE A 83 -4.60 -23.38 3.84
CA ILE A 83 -5.28 -23.66 5.11
C ILE A 83 -4.68 -24.91 5.78
N GLU A 84 -4.38 -25.96 5.01
CA GLU A 84 -3.72 -27.17 5.50
C GLU A 84 -2.30 -26.87 5.99
N GLN A 85 -1.54 -26.04 5.26
CA GLN A 85 -0.22 -25.59 5.69
C GLN A 85 -0.29 -24.77 6.98
N ILE A 86 -1.21 -23.81 7.07
CA ILE A 86 -1.45 -23.02 8.28
C ILE A 86 -1.89 -23.91 9.44
N THR A 87 -2.71 -24.94 9.18
CA THR A 87 -3.18 -25.88 10.20
C THR A 87 -2.07 -26.83 10.66
N ASN A 88 -1.17 -27.24 9.77
CA ASN A 88 0.01 -28.03 10.11
C ASN A 88 1.08 -27.21 10.85
N GLU A 89 1.27 -25.94 10.48
CA GLU A 89 2.08 -24.98 11.23
C GLU A 89 1.46 -24.70 12.60
N LEU A 90 0.13 -24.55 12.67
CA LEU A 90 -0.60 -24.40 13.92
C LEU A 90 -0.57 -25.66 14.79
N SER A 91 -0.58 -26.87 14.19
CA SER A 91 -0.45 -28.14 14.92
C SER A 91 0.97 -28.35 15.45
N LYS A 92 2.00 -27.85 14.77
CA LYS A 92 3.37 -27.77 15.31
C LYS A 92 3.46 -26.75 16.44
N VAL A 93 2.68 -25.68 16.36
CA VAL A 93 2.49 -24.65 17.40
C VAL A 93 1.55 -25.15 18.52
N SER A 94 0.74 -26.19 18.33
CA SER A 94 -0.18 -26.69 19.36
C SER A 94 0.51 -27.56 20.43
N GLY A 95 1.83 -27.80 20.29
CA GLY A 95 2.71 -28.26 21.38
C GLY A 95 3.10 -27.17 22.38
N ILE A 96 2.55 -25.95 22.25
CA ILE A 96 2.82 -24.77 23.07
C ILE A 96 1.87 -24.72 24.28
N SER A 97 2.02 -25.65 25.23
CA SER A 97 1.70 -25.32 26.62
C SER A 97 2.95 -24.89 27.40
N GLY A 98 4.15 -25.26 26.92
CA GLY A 98 5.43 -24.76 27.46
C GLY A 98 5.75 -23.33 27.03
N ASN A 99 5.50 -22.97 25.77
CA ASN A 99 5.95 -21.67 25.24
C ASN A 99 5.04 -20.49 25.64
N VAL A 100 3.91 -20.69 26.31
CA VAL A 100 3.13 -19.56 26.87
C VAL A 100 3.83 -19.01 28.12
N GLU A 101 4.43 -19.89 28.93
CA GLU A 101 5.26 -19.52 30.07
C GLU A 101 6.54 -18.82 29.58
N ASP A 102 7.15 -19.34 28.51
CA ASP A 102 8.36 -18.74 27.93
C ASP A 102 8.06 -17.47 27.12
N LEU A 103 6.89 -17.36 26.49
CA LEU A 103 6.41 -16.11 25.89
C LEU A 103 6.16 -15.06 26.98
N LYS A 104 5.56 -15.45 28.11
CA LYS A 104 5.34 -14.54 29.25
C LYS A 104 6.68 -14.08 29.85
N ARG A 105 7.65 -14.99 30.02
CA ARG A 105 9.02 -14.62 30.42
C ARG A 105 9.71 -13.75 29.38
N THR A 106 9.53 -14.04 28.09
CA THR A 106 10.11 -13.24 27.01
C THR A 106 9.48 -11.85 26.97
N VAL A 107 8.18 -11.72 27.22
CA VAL A 107 7.48 -10.45 27.34
C VAL A 107 7.92 -9.69 28.61
N ASP A 108 8.15 -10.38 29.74
CA ASP A 108 8.68 -9.76 30.96
C ASP A 108 10.16 -9.33 30.79
N VAL A 109 10.96 -10.12 30.07
CA VAL A 109 12.33 -9.76 29.66
C VAL A 109 12.33 -8.61 28.66
N ILE A 110 11.39 -8.57 27.72
CA ILE A 110 11.21 -7.45 26.79
C ILE A 110 10.73 -6.22 27.54
N ASN A 111 9.81 -6.31 28.49
CA ASN A 111 9.35 -5.17 29.28
C ASN A 111 10.45 -4.62 30.19
N SER A 112 11.28 -5.49 30.77
CA SER A 112 12.45 -5.06 31.54
C SER A 112 13.57 -4.55 30.63
N MET A 113 13.75 -5.09 29.42
CA MET A 113 14.64 -4.52 28.41
C MET A 113 14.13 -3.18 27.90
N VAL A 114 12.85 -3.00 27.64
CA VAL A 114 12.23 -1.73 27.21
C VAL A 114 12.32 -0.70 28.32
N SER A 115 12.10 -1.07 29.58
CA SER A 115 12.30 -0.18 30.73
C SER A 115 13.79 0.17 30.94
N ASN A 116 14.69 -0.79 30.75
CA ASN A 116 16.14 -0.54 30.76
C ASN A 116 16.61 0.22 29.51
N ILE A 117 15.96 0.09 28.36
CA ILE A 117 16.24 0.80 27.12
C ILE A 117 15.69 2.21 27.24
N GLU A 118 14.52 2.44 27.81
CA GLU A 118 14.07 3.80 28.15
C GLU A 118 15.07 4.44 29.11
N ALA A 119 15.44 3.78 30.21
CA ALA A 119 16.42 4.32 31.16
C ALA A 119 17.82 4.55 30.55
N ASN A 120 18.35 3.59 29.77
CA ASN A 120 19.68 3.70 29.15
C ASN A 120 19.69 4.55 27.88
N ILE A 121 18.61 4.65 27.12
CA ILE A 121 18.50 5.57 25.97
C ILE A 121 18.38 6.99 26.50
N TYR A 122 17.64 7.28 27.58
CA TYR A 122 17.63 8.62 28.15
C TYR A 122 19.01 9.05 28.70
N ASP A 123 19.77 8.13 29.30
CA ASP A 123 21.15 8.41 29.73
C ASP A 123 22.15 8.49 28.55
N GLN A 124 21.96 7.70 27.47
CA GLN A 124 22.78 7.75 26.25
C GLN A 124 22.40 8.88 25.28
N LEU A 125 21.19 9.44 25.36
CA LEU A 125 20.77 10.65 24.63
C LEU A 125 21.52 11.90 25.11
N ASN A 126 22.13 11.87 26.30
CA ASN A 126 23.07 12.88 26.76
C ASN A 126 24.53 12.59 26.38
N ILE A 127 24.81 11.43 25.79
CA ILE A 127 26.13 11.05 25.28
C ILE A 127 26.06 11.14 23.75
N LYS A 128 26.26 12.36 23.23
CA LYS A 128 26.51 12.55 21.79
C LYS A 128 27.69 11.66 21.39
N PRO A 129 27.59 10.82 20.35
CA PRO A 129 28.77 10.16 19.81
C PRO A 129 29.73 11.26 19.36
N ASN A 130 30.94 11.25 19.92
CA ASN A 130 32.03 12.09 19.40
C ASN A 130 32.14 11.82 17.90
N LYS A 131 32.33 12.89 17.11
CA LYS A 131 32.53 12.84 15.65
C LYS A 131 33.28 11.56 15.29
N CYS A 132 32.62 10.65 14.58
CA CYS A 132 33.20 9.38 14.24
C CYS A 132 34.37 9.65 13.27
N HIS A 133 35.59 9.64 13.77
CA HIS A 133 36.75 9.32 12.95
C HIS A 133 36.62 7.85 12.61
N SER A 134 36.01 7.59 11.46
CA SER A 134 35.88 6.24 10.93
C SER A 134 37.29 5.71 10.65
N TYR A 135 37.78 4.84 11.53
CA TYR A 135 38.88 3.95 11.20
C TYR A 135 38.38 3.01 10.10
N GLY A 136 38.76 3.32 8.86
CA GLY A 136 38.57 2.42 7.73
C GLY A 136 39.31 1.11 7.98
N ASN A 137 38.57 0.07 8.38
CA ASN A 137 38.85 -1.33 8.07
C ASN A 137 37.69 -2.19 8.60
N MET A 138 36.58 -2.20 7.87
CA MET A 138 35.76 -3.41 7.81
C MET A 138 36.34 -4.28 6.70
N ASN A 139 37.19 -5.23 7.08
CA ASN A 139 37.72 -6.28 6.21
C ASN A 139 36.56 -7.13 5.66
N PHE A 140 36.01 -6.74 4.52
CA PHE A 140 35.42 -7.69 3.59
C PHE A 140 36.59 -8.29 2.81
N GLN A 141 36.78 -9.61 2.92
CA GLN A 141 37.90 -10.33 2.30
C GLN A 141 38.00 -10.00 0.80
N SER A 142 39.00 -9.19 0.45
CA SER A 142 39.46 -8.98 -0.91
C SER A 142 40.66 -9.88 -1.15
N HIS A 143 40.60 -10.70 -2.20
CA HIS A 143 41.78 -11.33 -2.75
C HIS A 143 42.37 -10.40 -3.82
N ASN A 144 43.65 -10.10 -3.63
CA ASN A 144 44.63 -9.46 -4.53
C ASN A 144 44.88 -7.95 -4.34
N SER A 145 45.96 -7.71 -3.58
CA SER A 145 47.03 -6.73 -3.74
C SER A 145 46.93 -5.80 -4.95
N ASP A 146 46.97 -4.49 -4.72
CA ASP A 146 48.20 -3.73 -4.93
C ASP A 146 48.13 -2.35 -4.28
N HIS A 147 49.30 -1.89 -3.82
CA HIS A 147 49.55 -0.66 -3.07
C HIS A 147 48.88 0.60 -3.66
N ILE A 148 47.84 1.10 -3.00
CA ILE A 148 47.41 2.50 -3.12
C ILE A 148 47.71 3.18 -1.79
N LYS A 149 48.56 4.21 -1.85
CA LYS A 149 48.85 5.09 -0.71
C LYS A 149 47.54 5.70 -0.24
N SER A 150 47.18 5.44 1.02
CA SER A 150 46.04 6.04 1.69
C SER A 150 46.30 7.54 1.88
N GLU A 151 45.81 8.36 0.96
CA GLU A 151 45.46 9.73 1.29
C GLU A 151 44.17 9.66 2.13
N ASP A 152 44.25 10.16 3.36
CA ASP A 152 43.11 10.31 4.27
C ASP A 152 42.10 11.28 3.65
N VAL A 153 41.16 10.76 2.85
CA VAL A 153 40.04 11.55 2.35
C VAL A 153 39.04 11.69 3.50
N GLU A 154 39.17 12.79 4.25
CA GLU A 154 38.19 13.22 5.24
C GLU A 154 36.81 13.34 4.55
N PHE A 155 35.83 12.52 4.96
CA PHE A 155 34.47 12.59 4.44
C PHE A 155 33.83 13.91 4.88
N SER A 156 33.91 14.92 4.00
CA SER A 156 33.38 16.24 4.26
C SER A 156 31.92 16.31 3.81
N TYR A 157 31.01 16.62 4.75
CA TYR A 157 29.62 16.96 4.47
C TYR A 157 29.53 18.31 3.74
N ASN A 158 29.92 18.31 2.47
CA ASN A 158 29.97 19.48 1.62
C ASN A 158 28.65 19.68 0.86
N LYS A 159 28.52 20.83 0.20
CA LYS A 159 27.34 21.18 -0.60
C LYS A 159 27.05 20.16 -1.71
N GLU A 160 28.07 19.59 -2.34
CA GLU A 160 27.92 18.59 -3.41
C GLU A 160 27.29 17.29 -2.88
N TYR A 161 27.73 16.83 -1.71
CA TYR A 161 27.14 15.68 -1.03
C TYR A 161 25.65 15.90 -0.77
N PHE A 162 25.28 17.04 -0.18
CA PHE A 162 23.87 17.34 0.09
C PHE A 162 23.06 17.54 -1.18
N THR A 163 23.66 18.01 -2.28
CA THR A 163 23.00 18.08 -3.59
C THR A 163 22.64 16.68 -4.08
N LYS A 164 23.56 15.71 -3.97
CA LYS A 164 23.30 14.29 -4.32
C LYS A 164 22.29 13.64 -3.40
N VAL A 165 22.28 13.99 -2.11
CA VAL A 165 21.26 13.50 -1.16
C VAL A 165 19.89 14.05 -1.55
N ALA A 166 19.77 15.38 -1.71
CA ALA A 166 18.54 16.06 -2.08
C ALA A 166 17.92 15.52 -3.38
N SER A 167 18.75 15.17 -4.37
CA SER A 167 18.28 14.59 -5.64
C SER A 167 17.73 13.19 -5.53
N ASN A 168 18.04 12.47 -4.46
CA ASN A 168 17.65 11.07 -4.24
C ASN A 168 16.71 10.89 -3.03
N LEU A 169 16.21 11.97 -2.43
CA LEU A 169 15.23 11.88 -1.36
C LEU A 169 13.92 11.28 -1.90
N THR A 170 13.30 10.41 -1.10
CA THR A 170 11.90 10.05 -1.33
C THR A 170 11.00 11.25 -1.05
N VAL A 171 9.77 11.25 -1.58
CA VAL A 171 8.80 12.33 -1.34
C VAL A 171 8.58 12.56 0.16
N LEU A 172 8.42 11.48 0.94
CA LEU A 172 8.27 11.56 2.41
C LEU A 172 9.51 12.17 3.07
N ALA A 173 10.71 11.73 2.68
CA ALA A 173 11.96 12.25 3.23
C ALA A 173 12.17 13.73 2.89
N ALA A 174 11.83 14.14 1.67
CA ALA A 174 11.86 15.55 1.26
C ALA A 174 10.92 16.40 2.13
N VAL A 175 9.68 15.95 2.35
CA VAL A 175 8.71 16.63 3.22
C VAL A 175 9.24 16.78 4.64
N VAL A 176 9.76 15.69 5.23
CA VAL A 176 10.29 15.71 6.62
C VAL A 176 11.48 16.67 6.74
N VAL A 177 12.47 16.56 5.85
CA VAL A 177 13.68 17.38 5.89
C VAL A 177 13.36 18.86 5.71
N VAL A 178 12.50 19.20 4.74
CA VAL A 178 12.08 20.59 4.49
C VAL A 178 11.29 21.13 5.68
N TRP A 179 10.44 20.32 6.30
CA TRP A 179 9.71 20.73 7.50
C TRP A 179 10.66 21.07 8.64
N ILE A 180 11.65 20.21 8.91
CA ILE A 180 12.62 20.42 9.99
C ILE A 180 13.47 21.66 9.70
N GLN A 181 13.90 21.86 8.45
CA GLN A 181 14.63 23.07 8.03
C GLN A 181 13.80 24.34 8.29
N LYS A 182 12.51 24.32 7.96
CA LYS A 182 11.59 25.42 8.23
C LYS A 182 11.35 25.61 9.72
N ALA A 183 11.22 24.52 10.48
CA ALA A 183 11.06 24.56 11.93
C ALA A 183 12.28 25.22 12.61
N ASP A 184 13.50 24.89 12.16
CA ASP A 184 14.72 25.56 12.61
C ASP A 184 14.74 27.06 12.26
N LYS A 185 14.33 27.41 11.03
CA LYS A 185 14.27 28.79 10.54
C LYS A 185 13.28 29.65 11.33
N TYR A 186 12.11 29.12 11.65
CA TYR A 186 11.06 29.83 12.38
C TYR A 186 11.17 29.71 13.91
N LYS A 187 12.09 28.86 14.40
CA LYS A 187 12.29 28.51 15.82
C LYS A 187 11.01 27.97 16.46
N VAL A 188 10.42 26.97 15.81
CA VAL A 188 9.23 26.24 16.29
C VAL A 188 9.57 24.76 16.46
N ASN A 189 8.79 24.06 17.28
CA ASN A 189 8.94 22.62 17.44
C ASN A 189 8.42 21.89 16.19
N PHE A 190 9.10 20.81 15.84
CA PHE A 190 8.65 19.85 14.85
C PHE A 190 7.67 18.87 15.51
N ASN A 191 6.44 18.78 14.98
CA ASN A 191 5.44 17.82 15.45
C ASN A 191 5.24 16.71 14.40
N ILE A 192 5.49 15.46 14.79
CA ILE A 192 5.40 14.30 13.88
C ILE A 192 3.97 14.12 13.39
N LYS A 193 2.96 14.26 14.24
CA LYS A 193 1.56 14.05 13.86
C LYS A 193 1.10 15.07 12.84
N ASP A 194 1.54 16.32 12.97
CA ASP A 194 1.23 17.36 11.99
C ASP A 194 1.94 17.11 10.66
N CYS A 195 3.20 16.65 10.70
CA CYS A 195 3.92 16.23 9.50
C CYS A 195 3.25 15.05 8.79
N THR A 196 2.83 14.02 9.55
CA THR A 196 2.07 12.86 9.04
C THR A 196 0.77 13.30 8.41
N ARG A 197 0.01 14.17 9.10
CA ARG A 197 -1.27 14.68 8.60
C ARG A 197 -1.07 15.42 7.29
N PHE A 198 -0.10 16.32 7.23
CA PHE A 198 0.18 17.08 6.02
C PHE A 198 0.56 16.16 4.85
N PHE A 199 1.41 15.17 5.08
CA PHE A 199 1.82 14.23 4.04
C PHE A 199 0.61 13.46 3.47
N LEU A 200 -0.26 12.94 4.32
CA LEU A 200 -1.43 12.19 3.88
C LEU A 200 -2.47 13.08 3.18
N GLU A 201 -2.81 14.22 3.76
CA GLU A 201 -3.89 15.08 3.27
C GLU A 201 -3.48 15.91 2.05
N TYR A 202 -2.27 16.46 2.04
CA TYR A 202 -1.84 17.43 1.02
C TYR A 202 -0.93 16.82 -0.05
N VAL A 203 -0.22 15.73 0.23
CA VAL A 203 0.71 15.12 -0.73
C VAL A 203 0.11 13.86 -1.35
N MET A 204 -0.50 13.00 -0.54
CA MET A 204 -1.08 11.72 -1.02
C MET A 204 -2.58 11.84 -1.40
N PHE A 205 -3.26 12.92 -0.99
CA PHE A 205 -4.71 13.13 -1.18
C PHE A 205 -5.58 11.96 -0.67
N GLU A 206 -5.21 11.37 0.46
CA GLU A 206 -5.93 10.23 1.03
C GLU A 206 -6.82 10.62 2.22
N GLU A 207 -7.98 9.96 2.34
CA GLU A 207 -8.86 10.07 3.51
C GLU A 207 -8.25 9.37 4.74
N ARG A 208 -8.66 9.81 5.93
CA ARG A 208 -8.10 9.38 7.22
C ARG A 208 -8.35 7.89 7.51
N ASP A 209 -7.41 7.05 7.11
CA ASP A 209 -7.26 5.67 7.61
C ASP A 209 -6.25 5.63 8.77
N THR A 210 -6.72 5.22 9.95
CA THR A 210 -5.92 5.12 11.20
C THR A 210 -4.71 4.20 11.05
N SER A 211 -4.81 3.14 10.24
CA SER A 211 -3.73 2.17 10.07
C SER A 211 -2.56 2.74 9.26
N ARG A 212 -2.86 3.50 8.19
CA ARG A 212 -1.87 4.20 7.37
C ARG A 212 -1.23 5.36 8.11
N PHE A 213 -1.99 6.07 8.92
CA PHE A 213 -1.47 7.15 9.76
C PHE A 213 -0.33 6.65 10.66
N LEU A 214 -0.55 5.54 11.37
CA LEU A 214 0.46 4.96 12.25
C LEU A 214 1.68 4.44 11.47
N GLY A 215 1.46 3.86 10.28
CA GLY A 215 2.55 3.41 9.41
C GLY A 215 3.46 4.56 8.95
N ILE A 216 2.88 5.69 8.54
CA ILE A 216 3.64 6.87 8.13
C ILE A 216 4.34 7.54 9.33
N GLU A 217 3.69 7.62 10.49
CA GLU A 217 4.31 8.13 11.72
C GLU A 217 5.57 7.33 12.11
N ASN A 218 5.52 6.00 12.01
CA ASN A 218 6.68 5.14 12.24
C ASN A 218 7.77 5.34 11.17
N ALA A 219 7.39 5.52 9.90
CA ALA A 219 8.35 5.80 8.84
C ALA A 219 9.07 7.15 9.04
N ILE A 220 8.34 8.18 9.47
CA ILE A 220 8.91 9.49 9.82
C ILE A 220 9.89 9.34 10.99
N ASN A 221 9.51 8.65 12.06
CA ASN A 221 10.42 8.38 13.20
C ASN A 221 11.72 7.71 12.75
N GLY A 222 11.64 6.70 11.87
CA GLY A 222 12.82 6.06 11.30
C GLY A 222 13.72 7.02 10.52
N LEU A 223 13.13 7.93 9.75
CA LEU A 223 13.86 8.98 9.02
C LEU A 223 14.54 9.98 9.96
N LEU A 224 13.87 10.39 11.05
CA LEU A 224 14.45 11.31 12.04
C LEU A 224 15.72 10.71 12.64
N ILE A 225 15.64 9.46 13.10
CA ILE A 225 16.77 8.74 13.71
C ILE A 225 17.92 8.62 12.71
N ALA A 226 17.63 8.17 11.48
CA ALA A 226 18.67 7.99 10.46
C ALA A 226 19.39 9.30 10.12
N TYR A 227 18.66 10.39 9.92
CA TYR A 227 19.23 11.68 9.52
C TYR A 227 19.90 12.43 10.68
N GLU A 228 19.43 12.23 11.91
CA GLU A 228 20.14 12.73 13.10
C GLU A 228 21.50 12.04 13.27
N HIS A 229 21.57 10.72 13.09
CA HIS A 229 22.84 9.96 13.11
C HIS A 229 23.81 10.36 11.98
N LEU A 230 23.29 10.81 10.84
CA LEU A 230 24.08 11.36 9.74
C LEU A 230 24.44 12.84 9.94
N PHE A 231 24.12 13.43 11.08
CA PHE A 231 24.38 14.83 11.42
C PHE A 231 23.74 15.83 10.43
N PHE A 232 22.58 15.48 9.87
CA PHE A 232 21.81 16.39 9.02
C PHE A 232 21.12 17.46 9.88
N PHE A 233 20.68 17.09 11.08
CA PHE A 233 20.09 17.96 12.09
C PHE A 233 20.25 17.35 13.49
N ASP A 234 19.99 18.14 14.53
CA ASP A 234 19.99 17.75 15.95
C ASP A 234 18.61 18.05 16.52
N LEU A 235 17.94 17.02 17.05
CA LEU A 235 16.59 17.12 17.59
C LEU A 235 16.62 16.81 19.09
N LYS A 236 15.80 17.52 19.85
CA LYS A 236 15.56 17.20 21.26
C LYS A 236 14.09 16.90 21.44
N LYS A 237 13.79 15.69 21.91
CA LYS A 237 12.41 15.32 22.24
C LYS A 237 11.88 16.23 23.36
N VAL A 238 10.71 16.83 23.13
CA VAL A 238 9.97 17.66 24.08
C VAL A 238 8.79 16.89 24.65
N ASP A 239 8.05 16.20 23.77
CA ASP A 239 6.92 15.33 24.10
C ASP A 239 6.88 14.11 23.16
N ASN A 240 5.94 13.20 23.34
CA ASN A 240 5.78 11.98 22.55
C ASN A 240 5.68 12.21 21.03
N SER A 241 5.17 13.37 20.59
CA SER A 241 5.09 13.72 19.17
C SER A 241 5.82 15.01 18.80
N GLU A 242 6.54 15.65 19.73
CA GLU A 242 7.16 16.96 19.51
C GLU A 242 8.66 16.98 19.76
N PHE A 243 9.39 17.63 18.86
CA PHE A 243 10.84 17.72 18.84
C PHE A 243 11.27 19.17 18.66
N GLU A 244 12.12 19.66 19.56
CA GLU A 244 12.81 20.94 19.43
C GLU A 244 13.99 20.76 18.46
N VAL A 245 14.05 21.57 17.41
CA VAL A 245 15.17 21.56 16.46
C VAL A 245 16.31 22.41 17.01
N ARG A 246 17.39 21.75 17.45
CA ARG A 246 18.56 22.42 18.04
C ARG A 246 19.50 22.99 16.99
N SER A 247 19.71 22.24 15.91
CA SER A 247 20.54 22.67 14.80
C SER A 247 20.16 21.94 13.52
N PHE A 248 20.35 22.61 12.39
CA PHE A 248 20.25 22.03 11.06
C PHE A 248 21.54 22.27 10.29
N ASN A 249 21.97 21.31 9.47
CA ASN A 249 23.21 21.43 8.71
C ASN A 249 23.11 22.57 7.69
N LYS A 250 24.05 23.52 7.76
CA LYS A 250 24.03 24.74 6.93
C LYS A 250 24.12 24.46 5.44
N HIS A 251 25.00 23.54 5.02
CA HIS A 251 25.12 23.18 3.61
C HIS A 251 23.88 22.48 3.09
N PHE A 252 23.20 21.72 3.95
CA PHE A 252 21.94 21.10 3.56
C PHE A 252 20.81 22.14 3.45
N ALA A 253 20.76 23.10 4.38
CA ALA A 253 19.79 24.20 4.32
C ALA A 253 19.95 25.03 3.05
N GLU A 254 21.20 25.33 2.66
CA GLU A 254 21.51 26.01 1.40
C GLU A 254 21.00 25.23 0.18
N VAL A 255 21.23 23.91 0.12
CA VAL A 255 20.74 23.06 -0.98
C VAL A 255 19.21 23.03 -1.05
N ILE A 256 18.53 23.00 0.10
CA ILE A 256 17.06 23.03 0.18
C ILE A 256 16.53 24.38 -0.29
N ASP A 257 17.11 25.49 0.19
CA ASP A 257 16.70 26.85 -0.18
C ASP A 257 16.96 27.14 -1.68
N GLU A 258 17.97 26.52 -2.29
CA GLU A 258 18.26 26.62 -3.72
C GLU A 258 17.35 25.74 -4.61
N GLY A 259 16.47 24.92 -4.02
CA GLY A 259 15.42 24.20 -4.74
C GLY A 259 15.89 23.10 -5.71
N GLN A 260 17.06 22.50 -5.50
CA GLN A 260 17.64 21.57 -6.48
C GLN A 260 16.84 20.24 -6.56
N THR A 261 16.39 19.89 -7.78
CA THR A 261 15.85 18.60 -8.26
C THR A 261 14.46 18.17 -7.76
N GLN A 262 14.32 17.25 -6.79
CA GLN A 262 12.98 16.72 -6.43
C GLN A 262 12.18 17.63 -5.48
N ILE A 263 12.88 18.47 -4.72
CA ILE A 263 12.28 19.45 -3.81
C ILE A 263 11.50 20.52 -4.59
N SER A 264 11.98 20.91 -5.78
CA SER A 264 11.25 21.87 -6.65
C SER A 264 9.87 21.37 -7.11
N LEU A 265 9.71 20.05 -7.32
CA LEU A 265 8.42 19.48 -7.73
C LEU A 265 7.35 19.57 -6.64
N LEU A 266 7.76 19.78 -5.39
CA LEU A 266 6.90 19.92 -4.22
C LEU A 266 6.77 21.38 -3.76
N GLU A 267 7.25 22.34 -4.55
CA GLU A 267 7.31 23.76 -4.16
C GLU A 267 5.93 24.33 -3.77
N GLU A 268 4.87 23.95 -4.49
CA GLU A 268 3.49 24.33 -4.15
C GLU A 268 3.05 23.79 -2.78
N HIS A 269 3.37 22.52 -2.48
CA HIS A 269 3.09 21.92 -1.18
C HIS A 269 3.93 22.57 -0.08
N PHE A 270 5.18 22.93 -0.35
CA PHE A 270 6.03 23.61 0.63
C PHE A 270 5.55 25.03 0.95
N ASN A 271 4.90 25.72 0.02
CA ASN A 271 4.25 26.99 0.30
C ASN A 271 3.06 26.82 1.25
N GLU A 272 2.26 25.76 1.10
CA GLU A 272 1.18 25.43 2.04
C GLU A 272 1.73 25.03 3.42
N MET A 273 2.82 24.27 3.45
CA MET A 273 3.54 23.93 4.69
C MET A 273 4.01 25.20 5.43
N ASP A 274 4.55 26.19 4.71
CA ASP A 274 4.94 27.48 5.30
C ASP A 274 3.77 28.21 5.96
N LYS A 275 2.60 28.18 5.34
CA LYS A 275 1.38 28.79 5.90
C LYS A 275 0.97 28.07 7.18
N LEU A 276 0.98 26.74 7.21
CA LEU A 276 0.63 25.95 8.38
C LEU A 276 1.58 26.18 9.55
N ILE A 277 2.90 26.17 9.28
CA ILE A 277 3.92 26.40 10.31
C ILE A 277 3.81 27.82 10.89
N LYS A 278 3.58 28.84 10.04
CA LYS A 278 3.38 30.22 10.50
C LYS A 278 2.09 30.40 11.29
N ARG A 279 1.01 29.69 10.95
CA ARG A 279 -0.26 29.75 11.68
C ARG A 279 -0.14 29.21 13.09
N ASN A 280 0.66 28.15 13.30
CA ASN A 280 0.88 27.58 14.64
C ASN A 280 1.82 28.42 15.53
N LYS A 281 2.39 29.52 15.02
CA LYS A 281 3.23 30.46 15.79
C LYS A 281 2.42 31.57 16.48
N TYR A 282 1.15 31.74 16.11
CA TYR A 282 0.21 32.76 16.64
C TYR A 282 -1.01 32.09 17.24
#